data_AF-A0A7C4WS66-F1
#
_entry.id   AF-A0A7C4WS66-F1
#
_cell.length_a   1.000
_cell.length_b   1.000
_cell.length_c   1.000
_cell.angle_alpha   90.00
_cell.angle_beta   90.00
_cell.angle_gamma   90.00
#
_symmetry.space_group_name_H-M   'P 1'
#
loop_
_entity.id
_entity.type
_entity.pdbx_description
1 polymer ?
#
loop_
_entity_poly.entity_id
_entity_poly.type
_entity_poly.pdbx_seq_one_letter_code
_entity_poly.pdbx_strand_id
1 'polypeptide(L)'
;MTLKLEIENFKSIRKVELELDDLTILVGPPAAGKSNILDALAIMGYLHKFNVLNEEYKNYAANLEPLLFSARFREISQLFRDYILTNTIKLKVAGGVNLSYEILYTAGAAKVMVDGKPLPWDLKTLRPDPMSELQNFVKTIPSLESRLYGFDRYGLMSEASTHPLSALHTRLQSLSTAK
;
A
#
# COMPACT_ATOMS: atom_id res chain seq x y z
N MET A 1 -3.64 -13.64 15.31
CA MET A 1 -2.96 -12.48 15.97
C MET A 1 -3.72 -11.24 15.57
N THR A 2 -4.45 -10.63 16.51
CA THR A 2 -5.41 -9.57 16.15
C THR A 2 -4.71 -8.24 15.85
N LEU A 3 -5.07 -7.62 14.74
CA LEU A 3 -4.65 -6.27 14.34
C LEU A 3 -5.83 -5.32 14.46
N LYS A 4 -5.62 -4.16 15.08
CA LYS A 4 -6.61 -3.08 15.07
C LYS A 4 -6.25 -2.07 14.00
N LEU A 5 -7.11 -1.90 12.99
CA LEU A 5 -6.97 -0.93 11.91
C LEU A 5 -7.85 0.29 12.17
N GLU A 6 -7.25 1.47 12.15
CA GLU A 6 -7.94 2.76 12.24
C GLU A 6 -7.65 3.55 10.95
N ILE A 7 -8.71 4.05 10.30
CA ILE A 7 -8.61 4.85 9.07
C ILE A 7 -9.43 6.13 9.27
N GLU A 8 -8.84 7.27 8.94
CA GLU A 8 -9.48 8.58 9.00
C GLU A 8 -9.21 9.40 7.72
N ASN A 9 -10.24 10.09 7.22
CA ASN A 9 -10.20 11.00 6.08
C ASN A 9 -9.66 10.40 4.77
N PHE A 10 -9.81 9.09 4.57
CA PHE A 10 -9.28 8.36 3.43
C PHE A 10 -10.37 7.97 2.42
N LYS A 11 -10.30 8.48 1.20
CA LYS A 11 -11.29 8.24 0.13
C LYS A 11 -12.72 8.40 0.65
N SER A 12 -13.60 7.40 0.53
CA SER A 12 -14.97 7.50 1.06
C SER A 12 -15.09 7.40 2.58
N ILE A 13 -14.01 7.07 3.30
CA ILE A 13 -14.01 6.76 4.74
C ILE A 13 -13.75 8.03 5.54
N ARG A 14 -14.75 8.47 6.31
CA ARG A 14 -14.57 9.56 7.28
C ARG A 14 -13.74 9.10 8.47
N LYS A 15 -14.22 8.07 9.15
CA LYS A 15 -13.52 7.38 10.23
C LYS A 15 -14.05 5.95 10.31
N VAL A 16 -13.17 4.97 10.48
CA VAL A 16 -13.54 3.59 10.82
C VAL A 16 -12.46 2.99 11.71
N GLU A 17 -12.88 2.13 12.63
CA GLU A 17 -12.01 1.31 13.47
C GLU A 17 -12.47 -0.15 13.29
N LEU A 18 -11.54 -1.04 12.99
CA LEU A 18 -11.81 -2.44 12.66
C LEU A 18 -10.81 -3.34 13.38
N GLU A 19 -11.27 -4.47 13.89
CA GLU A 19 -10.40 -5.55 14.32
C GLU A 19 -10.28 -6.55 13.16
N LEU A 20 -9.05 -6.85 12.78
CA LEU A 20 -8.68 -7.84 11.78
C LEU A 20 -8.09 -9.05 12.51
N ASP A 21 -8.74 -10.19 12.37
CA ASP A 21 -8.21 -11.47 12.83
C ASP A 21 -7.72 -12.31 11.65
N ASP A 22 -7.23 -13.52 11.94
CA ASP A 22 -6.64 -14.45 10.97
C ASP A 22 -7.52 -14.65 9.71
N LEU A 23 -8.84 -14.59 9.87
CA LEU A 23 -9.79 -14.49 8.77
C LEU A 23 -10.82 -13.38 9.02
N THR A 24 -10.82 -12.38 8.14
CA THR A 24 -11.79 -11.29 8.15
C THR A 24 -12.47 -11.16 6.80
N ILE A 25 -13.80 -11.20 6.78
CA ILE A 25 -14.60 -11.09 5.55
C ILE A 25 -15.38 -9.78 5.56
N LEU A 26 -15.10 -8.90 4.61
CA LEU A 26 -15.81 -7.64 4.43
C LEU A 26 -17.01 -7.82 3.49
N VAL A 27 -18.23 -7.76 4.03
CA VAL A 27 -19.48 -7.84 3.27
C VAL A 27 -20.26 -6.52 3.32
N GLY A 28 -21.08 -6.27 2.30
CA GLY A 28 -21.95 -5.09 2.25
C GLY A 28 -22.21 -4.59 0.83
N PRO A 29 -23.07 -3.57 0.67
CA PRO A 29 -23.44 -3.03 -0.64
C PRO A 29 -22.25 -2.50 -1.45
N PRO A 30 -22.38 -2.42 -2.79
CA PRO A 30 -21.43 -1.66 -3.61
C PRO A 30 -21.20 -0.25 -3.06
N ALA A 31 -20.00 0.29 -3.25
CA ALA A 31 -19.58 1.61 -2.76
C ALA A 31 -19.59 1.83 -1.22
N ALA A 32 -19.86 0.81 -0.40
CA ALA A 32 -19.83 0.91 1.06
C ALA A 32 -18.41 1.12 1.68
N GLY A 33 -17.38 1.37 0.88
CA GLY A 33 -16.02 1.61 1.36
C GLY A 33 -15.14 0.37 1.55
N LYS A 34 -15.66 -0.84 1.33
CA LYS A 34 -14.92 -2.12 1.47
C LYS A 34 -13.58 -2.11 0.74
N SER A 35 -13.59 -1.74 -0.54
CA SER A 35 -12.36 -1.68 -1.34
C SER A 35 -11.43 -0.54 -0.89
N ASN A 36 -11.95 0.53 -0.28
CA ASN A 36 -11.13 1.60 0.27
C ASN A 36 -10.42 1.16 1.56
N ILE A 37 -11.01 0.26 2.36
CA ILE A 37 -10.31 -0.39 3.48
C ILE A 37 -9.11 -1.19 2.95
N LEU A 38 -9.30 -1.95 1.86
CA LEU A 38 -8.21 -2.70 1.22
C LEU A 38 -7.13 -1.77 0.64
N ASP A 39 -7.50 -0.65 0.03
CA ASP A 39 -6.52 0.33 -0.48
C ASP A 39 -5.68 0.95 0.65
N ALA A 40 -6.29 1.23 1.80
CA ALA A 40 -5.56 1.72 2.97
C ALA A 40 -4.52 0.70 3.43
N LEU A 41 -4.90 -0.59 3.54
CA LEU A 41 -3.98 -1.67 3.84
C LEU A 41 -2.87 -1.81 2.78
N ALA A 42 -3.19 -1.61 1.50
CA ALA A 42 -2.21 -1.62 0.42
C ALA A 42 -1.14 -0.53 0.60
N ILE A 43 -1.54 0.68 0.98
CA ILE A 43 -0.59 1.76 1.29
C ILE A 43 0.26 1.39 2.49
N MET A 44 -0.37 0.94 3.58
CA MET A 44 0.33 0.68 4.84
C MET A 44 1.39 -0.42 4.73
N GLY A 45 1.10 -1.49 3.98
CA GLY A 45 2.02 -2.61 3.82
C GLY A 45 2.91 -2.55 2.58
N TYR A 46 2.79 -1.52 1.73
CA TYR A 46 3.58 -1.44 0.50
C TYR A 46 5.09 -1.39 0.77
N LEU A 47 5.50 -0.62 1.79
CA LEU A 47 6.91 -0.41 2.12
C LEU A 47 7.65 -1.71 2.48
N HIS A 48 6.94 -2.74 2.95
CA HIS A 48 7.54 -4.05 3.20
C HIS A 48 8.19 -4.64 1.94
N LYS A 49 7.70 -4.34 0.74
CA LYS A 49 8.28 -4.82 -0.52
C LYS A 49 9.74 -4.38 -0.70
N PHE A 50 10.15 -3.24 -0.12
CA PHE A 50 11.55 -2.79 -0.15
C PHE A 50 12.46 -3.60 0.79
N ASN A 51 11.91 -4.24 1.84
CA ASN A 51 12.68 -5.15 2.70
C ASN A 51 13.00 -6.48 2.00
N VAL A 52 12.18 -6.90 1.04
CA VAL A 52 12.32 -8.17 0.30
C VAL A 52 12.72 -7.95 -1.17
N LEU A 53 13.22 -6.75 -1.50
CA LEU A 53 13.48 -6.35 -2.88
C LEU A 53 14.54 -7.23 -3.55
N ASN A 54 15.57 -7.60 -2.80
CA ASN A 54 16.66 -8.44 -3.28
C ASN A 54 16.18 -9.88 -3.52
N GLU A 55 15.39 -10.41 -2.60
CA GLU A 55 14.90 -11.79 -2.57
C GLU A 55 13.81 -12.03 -3.62
N GLU A 56 12.87 -11.09 -3.79
CA GLU A 56 11.68 -11.29 -4.64
C GLU A 56 11.72 -10.51 -5.96
N TYR A 57 12.48 -9.41 -6.04
CA TYR A 57 12.38 -8.44 -7.16
C TYR A 57 13.72 -8.15 -7.84
N LYS A 58 14.69 -9.06 -7.71
CA LYS A 58 16.04 -8.97 -8.31
C LYS A 58 16.80 -7.70 -7.89
N ASN A 59 16.41 -7.07 -6.79
CA ASN A 59 16.98 -5.83 -6.27
C ASN A 59 16.74 -4.57 -7.16
N TYR A 60 15.71 -4.55 -8.01
CA TYR A 60 15.34 -3.38 -8.81
C TYR A 60 13.97 -2.87 -8.39
N ALA A 61 13.86 -1.60 -7.93
CA ALA A 61 12.57 -1.05 -7.50
C ALA A 61 11.55 -0.98 -8.64
N ALA A 62 11.99 -0.79 -9.89
CA ALA A 62 11.15 -0.84 -11.08
C ALA A 62 10.47 -2.20 -11.33
N ASN A 63 10.92 -3.28 -10.67
CA ASN A 63 10.26 -4.58 -10.73
C ASN A 63 9.06 -4.69 -9.76
N LEU A 64 8.91 -3.74 -8.83
CA LEU A 64 7.74 -3.67 -7.97
C LEU A 64 6.51 -3.27 -8.79
N GLU A 65 5.36 -3.85 -8.47
CA GLU A 65 4.09 -3.32 -8.93
C GLU A 65 3.91 -1.89 -8.37
N PRO A 66 3.71 -0.86 -9.21
CA PRO A 66 3.46 0.50 -8.75
C PRO A 66 2.30 0.59 -7.74
N LEU A 67 2.51 1.29 -6.62
CA LEU A 67 1.52 1.45 -5.55
C LEU A 67 0.19 2.05 -6.06
N LEU A 68 0.25 2.90 -7.07
CA LEU A 68 -0.91 3.51 -7.73
C LEU A 68 -1.92 2.47 -8.26
N PHE A 69 -1.46 1.27 -8.63
CA PHE A 69 -2.33 0.17 -9.04
C PHE A 69 -2.93 -0.56 -7.84
N SER A 70 -2.11 -0.96 -6.87
CA SER A 70 -2.59 -1.70 -5.70
C SER A 70 -3.56 -0.90 -4.84
N ALA A 71 -3.31 0.41 -4.68
CA ALA A 71 -4.11 1.34 -3.89
C ALA A 71 -5.05 2.22 -4.73
N ARG A 72 -5.12 2.02 -6.06
CA ARG A 72 -6.11 2.60 -6.98
C ARG A 72 -6.22 4.12 -6.89
N PHE A 73 -5.15 4.81 -7.23
CA PHE A 73 -5.11 6.27 -7.38
C PHE A 73 -4.17 6.68 -8.51
N ARG A 74 -4.32 7.88 -9.06
CA ARG A 74 -3.40 8.50 -10.02
C ARG A 74 -2.67 9.69 -9.40
N GLU A 75 -3.40 10.47 -8.62
CA GLU A 75 -2.86 11.60 -7.86
C GLU A 75 -3.10 11.40 -6.37
N ILE A 76 -2.15 11.87 -5.55
CA ILE A 76 -2.22 11.72 -4.09
C ILE A 76 -3.46 12.43 -3.52
N SER A 77 -3.92 13.51 -4.18
CA SER A 77 -5.17 14.21 -3.83
C SER A 77 -6.41 13.31 -3.85
N GLN A 78 -6.41 12.23 -4.65
CA GLN A 78 -7.52 11.27 -4.70
C GLN A 78 -7.61 10.38 -3.46
N LEU A 79 -6.56 10.33 -2.65
CA LEU A 79 -6.58 9.62 -1.38
C LEU A 79 -7.35 10.41 -0.30
N PHE A 80 -7.47 11.73 -0.47
CA PHE A 80 -8.16 12.59 0.49
C PHE A 80 -9.67 12.44 0.35
N ARG A 81 -10.34 12.33 1.49
CA ARG A 81 -11.79 12.26 1.52
C ARG A 81 -12.41 13.51 0.90
N ASP A 82 -13.35 13.27 -0.01
CA ASP A 82 -14.06 14.30 -0.76
C ASP A 82 -13.12 15.31 -1.46
N TYR A 83 -11.86 14.92 -1.73
CA TYR A 83 -10.79 15.78 -2.25
C TYR A 83 -10.44 16.97 -1.34
N ILE A 84 -10.80 16.92 -0.06
CA ILE A 84 -10.54 17.98 0.92
C ILE A 84 -9.11 17.86 1.43
N LEU A 85 -8.20 18.61 0.80
CA LEU A 85 -6.75 18.57 1.07
C LEU A 85 -6.33 19.12 2.44
N THR A 86 -7.21 19.85 3.11
CA THR A 86 -6.95 20.39 4.47
C THR A 86 -7.00 19.31 5.55
N ASN A 87 -7.63 18.18 5.27
CA ASN A 87 -7.78 17.09 6.23
C ASN A 87 -6.58 16.15 6.13
N THR A 88 -5.89 15.91 7.24
CA THR A 88 -4.85 14.88 7.30
C THR A 88 -5.50 13.50 7.19
N ILE A 89 -4.99 12.68 6.26
CA ILE A 89 -5.28 11.25 6.21
C ILE A 89 -4.49 10.59 7.33
N LYS A 90 -5.16 9.78 8.16
CA LYS A 90 -4.50 8.99 9.20
C LYS A 90 -4.83 7.53 9.01
N LEU A 91 -3.80 6.70 8.86
CA LEU A 91 -3.93 5.25 8.82
C LEU A 91 -3.10 4.68 9.97
N LYS A 92 -3.68 3.84 10.82
CA LYS A 92 -2.98 3.26 11.96
C LYS A 92 -3.32 1.80 12.09
N VAL A 93 -2.30 0.99 12.34
CA VAL A 93 -2.44 -0.42 12.71
C VAL A 93 -1.79 -0.57 14.08
N ALA A 94 -2.46 -1.29 14.97
CA ALA A 94 -1.98 -1.60 16.30
C ALA A 94 -2.19 -3.07 16.66
N GLY A 95 -1.51 -3.53 17.70
CA GLY A 95 -1.59 -4.92 18.18
C GLY A 95 -0.33 -5.67 17.78
N GLY A 96 -0.44 -6.55 16.79
CA GLY A 96 0.69 -7.37 16.37
C GLY A 96 1.86 -6.60 15.73
N VAL A 97 1.55 -5.50 15.06
CA VAL A 97 2.52 -4.48 14.65
C VAL A 97 1.90 -3.13 14.92
N ASN A 98 2.71 -2.17 15.38
CA ASN A 98 2.26 -0.80 15.57
C ASN A 98 2.86 0.04 14.44
N LEU A 99 2.02 0.55 13.54
CA LEU A 99 2.46 1.32 12.38
C LEU A 99 1.46 2.45 12.12
N SER A 100 1.96 3.65 11.88
CA SER A 100 1.13 4.82 11.60
C SER A 100 1.58 5.53 10.32
N TYR A 101 0.62 5.99 9.54
CA TYR A 101 0.82 6.85 8.38
C TYR A 101 0.01 8.11 8.55
N GLU A 102 0.63 9.24 8.24
CA GLU A 102 -0.04 10.53 8.10
C GLU A 102 0.27 11.12 6.73
N ILE A 103 -0.76 11.46 5.97
CA ILE A 103 -0.61 12.11 4.66
C ILE A 103 -1.24 13.50 4.75
N LEU A 104 -0.43 14.52 4.57
CA LEU A 104 -0.80 15.93 4.68
C LEU A 104 -0.55 16.61 3.34
N TYR A 105 -1.36 17.60 2.97
CA TYR A 105 -1.11 18.40 1.79
C TYR A 105 -0.68 19.81 2.21
N THR A 106 0.56 20.20 1.92
CA THR A 106 1.11 21.50 2.32
C THR A 106 1.93 22.10 1.19
N ALA A 107 1.79 23.40 0.94
CA ALA A 107 2.58 24.12 -0.06
C ALA A 107 2.56 23.47 -1.46
N GLY A 108 1.40 22.95 -1.89
CA GLY A 108 1.23 22.35 -3.22
C GLY A 108 1.77 20.93 -3.38
N ALA A 109 2.26 20.30 -2.30
CA ALA A 109 2.76 18.94 -2.32
C ALA A 109 2.21 18.11 -1.16
N ALA A 110 2.03 16.81 -1.39
CA ALA A 110 1.73 15.87 -0.33
C ALA A 110 3.02 15.54 0.45
N LYS A 111 2.93 15.58 1.77
CA LYS A 111 3.93 15.07 2.70
C LYS A 111 3.40 13.81 3.33
N VAL A 112 4.23 12.78 3.35
CA VAL A 112 3.89 11.48 3.92
C VAL A 112 4.82 11.25 5.09
N MET A 113 4.23 10.99 6.26
CA MET A 113 4.94 10.62 7.47
C MET A 113 4.61 9.16 7.76
N VAL A 114 5.63 8.35 8.06
CA VAL A 114 5.49 6.97 8.50
C VAL A 114 6.14 6.85 9.86
N ASP A 115 5.36 6.51 10.87
CA ASP A 115 5.78 6.45 12.26
C ASP A 115 6.51 7.73 12.72
N GLY A 116 5.92 8.88 12.39
CA GLY A 116 6.46 10.21 12.70
C GLY A 116 7.69 10.64 11.88
N LYS A 117 8.20 9.79 10.97
CA LYS A 117 9.37 10.09 10.12
C LYS A 117 8.94 10.47 8.70
N PRO A 118 9.53 11.50 8.07
CA PRO A 118 9.20 11.87 6.70
C PRO A 118 9.64 10.77 5.73
N LEU A 119 8.72 10.31 4.89
CA LEU A 119 9.00 9.29 3.88
C LEU A 119 9.82 9.92 2.74
N PRO A 120 11.03 9.40 2.41
CA PRO A 120 11.84 9.92 1.31
C PRO A 120 11.35 9.39 -0.06
N TRP A 121 10.04 9.37 -0.28
CA TRP A 121 9.41 8.87 -1.50
C TRP A 121 8.04 9.50 -1.74
N ASP A 122 7.69 9.69 -3.01
CA ASP A 122 6.48 10.37 -3.46
C ASP A 122 5.27 9.44 -3.63
N LEU A 123 5.38 8.17 -3.20
CA LEU A 123 4.38 7.11 -3.36
C LEU A 123 4.05 6.73 -4.81
N LYS A 124 4.76 7.27 -5.82
CA LYS A 124 4.45 7.05 -7.24
C LYS A 124 5.65 6.52 -8.02
N THR A 125 6.80 7.17 -7.90
CA THR A 125 7.94 6.91 -8.78
C THR A 125 8.74 5.70 -8.33
N LEU A 126 8.75 4.65 -9.14
CA LEU A 126 9.69 3.53 -9.00
C LEU A 126 10.87 3.73 -9.94
N ARG A 127 12.08 3.62 -9.40
CA ARG A 127 13.32 3.84 -10.16
C ARG A 127 13.94 2.51 -10.58
N PRO A 128 14.75 2.47 -11.64
CA PRO A 128 15.49 1.27 -12.03
C PRO A 128 16.63 0.96 -11.06
N ASP A 129 16.92 1.78 -10.08
CA ASP A 129 17.87 1.44 -9.02
C ASP A 129 17.15 0.75 -7.84
N PRO A 130 17.90 0.16 -6.89
CA PRO A 130 17.31 -0.49 -5.72
C PRO A 130 16.58 0.46 -4.75
N MET A 131 16.69 1.78 -4.93
CA MET A 131 16.19 2.81 -4.01
C MET A 131 16.71 2.59 -2.59
N SER A 132 18.04 2.56 -2.44
CA SER A 132 18.71 2.24 -1.18
C SER A 132 18.32 3.18 -0.03
N GLU A 133 17.98 4.43 -0.32
CA GLU A 133 17.43 5.37 0.67
C GLU A 133 16.09 4.89 1.25
N LEU A 134 15.21 4.32 0.41
CA LEU A 134 13.98 3.69 0.90
C LEU A 134 14.27 2.40 1.64
N GLN A 135 15.15 1.54 1.14
CA GLN A 135 15.54 0.31 1.85
C GLN A 135 16.09 0.61 3.25
N ASN A 136 16.89 1.66 3.39
CA ASN A 136 17.40 2.09 4.68
C ASN A 136 16.28 2.66 5.55
N PHE A 137 15.38 3.48 4.98
CA PHE A 137 14.23 4.02 5.70
C PHE A 137 13.33 2.92 6.28
N VAL A 138 12.97 1.91 5.47
CA VAL A 138 12.04 0.83 5.86
C VAL A 138 12.60 -0.08 6.97
N LYS A 139 13.92 -0.17 7.10
CA LYS A 139 14.58 -0.85 8.23
C LYS A 139 14.43 -0.12 9.56
N THR A 140 14.09 1.18 9.52
CA THR A 140 13.93 2.00 10.74
C THR A 140 12.49 2.09 11.25
N ILE A 141 11.53 1.48 10.53
CA ILE A 141 10.10 1.51 10.87
C ILE A 141 9.58 0.08 11.06
N PRO A 142 8.49 -0.09 11.82
CA PRO A 142 7.79 -1.37 11.89
C PRO A 142 7.28 -1.79 10.50
N SER A 143 7.43 -3.08 10.18
CA SER A 143 7.04 -3.61 8.88
C SER A 143 5.71 -4.34 8.98
N LEU A 144 4.74 -3.95 8.14
CA LEU A 144 3.50 -4.69 7.91
C LEU A 144 3.56 -5.29 6.51
N GLU A 145 3.44 -6.60 6.38
CA GLU A 145 3.30 -7.23 5.07
C GLU A 145 1.85 -7.18 4.61
N SER A 146 1.60 -6.66 3.40
CA SER A 146 0.29 -6.75 2.75
C SER A 146 0.44 -7.27 1.33
N ARG A 147 -0.19 -8.40 1.03
CA ARG A 147 -0.29 -8.93 -0.34
C ARG A 147 -1.74 -8.86 -0.80
N LEU A 148 -2.01 -7.99 -1.77
CA LEU A 148 -3.34 -7.84 -2.33
C LEU A 148 -3.47 -8.65 -3.61
N TYR A 149 -4.41 -9.60 -3.59
CA TYR A 149 -4.76 -10.41 -4.74
C TYR A 149 -6.10 -9.96 -5.32
N GLY A 150 -6.26 -10.07 -6.63
CA GLY A 150 -7.53 -9.76 -7.30
C GLY A 150 -7.59 -10.40 -8.68
N PHE A 151 -8.67 -11.15 -8.94
CA PHE A 151 -8.98 -11.72 -10.25
C PHE A 151 -9.54 -10.68 -11.24
N ASP A 152 -10.10 -9.57 -10.74
CA ASP A 152 -10.80 -8.54 -11.56
C ASP A 152 -10.25 -7.11 -11.34
N ARG A 153 -9.08 -6.97 -10.68
CA ARG A 153 -8.49 -5.64 -10.45
C ARG A 153 -7.82 -5.05 -11.68
N TYR A 154 -7.34 -5.92 -12.58
CA TYR A 154 -6.59 -5.52 -13.77
C TYR A 154 -7.47 -5.39 -15.02
N GLY A 155 -8.70 -5.91 -15.02
CA GLY A 155 -9.57 -5.96 -16.20
C GLY A 155 -10.01 -4.59 -16.72
N LEU A 156 -10.11 -3.58 -15.84
CA LEU A 156 -10.57 -2.22 -16.20
C LEU A 156 -9.45 -1.16 -16.26
N MET A 157 -8.22 -1.53 -15.90
CA MET A 157 -7.01 -0.69 -16.06
C MET A 157 -6.08 -1.25 -17.16
N SER A 158 -6.56 -2.24 -17.91
CA SER A 158 -5.85 -2.96 -18.97
C SER A 158 -5.62 -2.10 -20.22
N GLU A 159 -4.75 -1.10 -20.09
CA GLU A 159 -3.84 -0.73 -21.18
C GLU A 159 -2.37 -0.71 -20.74
N ALA A 160 -2.06 -0.83 -19.43
CA ALA A 160 -0.72 -0.48 -18.93
C ALA A 160 0.03 -1.52 -18.07
N SER A 161 -0.44 -2.76 -17.87
CA SER A 161 0.34 -3.72 -17.07
C SER A 161 0.25 -5.17 -17.54
N THR A 162 1.04 -5.51 -18.54
CA THR A 162 1.48 -6.88 -18.86
C THR A 162 2.83 -7.20 -18.19
N HIS A 163 3.14 -6.59 -17.05
CA HIS A 163 4.37 -6.95 -16.33
C HIS A 163 4.25 -8.37 -15.75
N PRO A 164 5.10 -9.32 -16.16
CA PRO A 164 5.00 -10.73 -15.77
C PRO A 164 5.41 -11.00 -14.31
N LEU A 165 5.64 -9.96 -13.51
CA LEU A 165 6.19 -10.01 -12.16
C LEU A 165 5.16 -9.62 -11.08
N SER A 166 3.88 -9.91 -11.29
CA SER A 166 2.97 -9.93 -10.14
C SER A 166 3.46 -11.02 -9.18
N ALA A 167 3.54 -10.73 -7.88
CA ALA A 167 4.15 -11.63 -6.89
C ALA A 167 3.57 -13.06 -6.89
N LEU A 168 2.31 -13.21 -7.33
CA LEU A 168 1.66 -14.52 -7.51
C LEU A 168 2.21 -15.26 -8.74
N HIS A 169 2.49 -14.55 -9.85
CA HIS A 169 3.13 -15.13 -11.05
C HIS A 169 4.55 -15.59 -10.77
N THR A 170 5.37 -14.78 -10.09
CA THR A 170 6.76 -15.15 -9.74
C THR A 170 6.81 -16.39 -8.86
N ARG A 171 5.89 -16.50 -7.87
CA ARG A 171 5.83 -17.65 -6.95
C ARG A 171 5.32 -18.93 -7.63
N LEU A 172 4.42 -18.82 -8.61
CA LEU A 172 3.98 -19.97 -9.41
C LEU A 172 5.08 -20.45 -10.38
N GLN A 173 5.84 -19.53 -10.98
CA GLN A 173 6.98 -19.89 -11.85
C GLN A 173 8.10 -20.60 -11.08
N SER A 174 8.43 -20.15 -9.86
CA SER A 174 9.42 -20.82 -9.01
C SER A 174 8.98 -22.22 -8.58
N LEU A 175 7.67 -22.45 -8.39
CA LEU A 175 7.13 -23.77 -8.09
C LEU A 175 7.18 -24.72 -9.31
N SER A 176 7.02 -24.20 -10.53
CA SER A 176 7.13 -25.02 -11.75
C SER A 176 8.57 -25.43 -12.10
N THR A 177 9.56 -24.69 -11.58
CA THR A 177 10.99 -24.94 -11.80
C THR A 177 11.65 -25.74 -10.67
N ALA A 178 10.94 -25.95 -9.56
CA ALA A 178 11.32 -26.91 -8.53
C ALA A 178 10.89 -28.33 -8.97
N LYS A 179 11.72 -28.97 -9.79
CA LYS A 179 11.63 -30.38 -10.14
C LYS A 179 12.97 -31.06 -9.93
#